data_AF-A8V4R2-F1
#
_entry.id   AF-A8V4R2-F1
#
_cell.length_a   1.000
_cell.length_b   1.000
_cell.length_c   1.000
_cell.angle_alpha   90.00
_cell.angle_beta   90.00
_cell.angle_gamma   90.00
#
_symmetry.space_group_name_H-M   'P 1'
#
loop_
_entity.id
_entity.type
_entity.pdbx_description
1 polymer ?
#
loop_
_entity_poly.entity_id
_entity_poly.type
_entity_poly.pdbx_seq_one_letter_code
_entity_poly.pdbx_strand_id
1 'polypeptide(L)'
;METVLRIAFISCLLISSFFQEIELKPLIYLFPLFYIFVYFFTKRYVSKFFMLFMDTITVMYFLYLAGNPFLSLMFFILMPIYLSKKHYFFSFLISGIIPVIFSFFLNGYIEYTLIVIILGFYLSSISILNLMKNYEKKINKLENNLISITSDFIKQFNKTKEYSLSNFSDISLKDEKKTMFKLFSNLNVSGISLFDIEKSKCLSVGEANCDKQFLKFIEPQIYSFKYENNWIVVLPVYKQYEISKVFFFFYKEENLIDNMNIFHYLKVKLENELLTNFKPVSNFVESVNKEVLKENNNQDNN
;
A
#
# COMPACT_ATOMS: atom_id res chain seq x y z
N MET A 1 17.84 7.61 14.09
CA MET A 1 17.17 8.23 15.25
C MET A 1 18.12 8.49 16.42
N GLU A 2 18.87 7.48 16.91
CA GLU A 2 19.76 7.64 18.09
C GLU A 2 20.78 8.79 17.96
N THR A 3 21.39 8.97 16.79
CA THR A 3 22.35 10.05 16.54
C THR A 3 21.72 11.44 16.68
N VAL A 4 20.51 11.62 16.16
CA VAL A 4 19.77 12.89 16.25
C VAL A 4 19.44 13.20 17.71
N LEU A 5 18.97 12.21 18.46
CA LEU A 5 18.65 12.37 19.88
C LEU A 5 19.89 12.72 20.72
N ARG A 6 21.05 12.11 20.44
CA ARG A 6 22.30 12.42 21.15
C ARG A 6 22.83 13.82 20.81
N ILE A 7 22.73 14.26 19.57
CA ILE A 7 23.07 15.64 19.17
C ILE A 7 22.14 16.64 19.85
N ALA A 8 20.83 16.37 19.85
CA ALA A 8 19.83 17.22 20.52
C ALA A 8 20.08 17.31 22.03
N PHE A 9 20.39 16.17 22.67
CA PHE A 9 20.73 16.09 24.09
C PHE A 9 21.92 17.00 24.45
N ILE A 10 23.02 16.89 23.72
CA ILE A 10 24.22 17.73 23.95
C ILE A 10 23.93 19.20 23.68
N SER A 11 23.17 19.48 22.61
CA SER A 11 22.78 20.86 22.28
C SER A 11 21.97 21.48 23.41
N CYS A 12 21.04 20.73 24.02
CA CYS A 12 20.28 21.20 25.18
C CYS A 12 21.19 21.49 26.39
N LEU A 13 22.14 20.60 26.70
CA LEU A 13 23.10 20.79 27.80
C LEU A 13 24.01 22.01 27.58
N LEU A 14 24.45 22.23 26.34
CA LEU A 14 25.23 23.41 25.97
C LEU A 14 24.40 24.68 26.05
N ILE A 15 23.15 24.68 25.55
CA ILE A 15 22.27 25.86 25.62
C ILE A 15 22.08 26.32 27.07
N SER A 16 21.83 25.41 28.00
CA SER A 16 21.72 25.76 29.43
C SER A 16 22.97 26.42 30.01
N SER A 17 24.16 26.08 29.50
CA SER A 17 25.42 26.67 29.97
C SER A 17 25.62 28.14 29.56
N PHE A 18 24.88 28.64 28.55
CA PHE A 18 24.95 30.06 28.16
C PHE A 18 24.19 31.00 29.11
N PHE A 19 23.29 30.47 29.94
CA PHE A 19 22.47 31.26 30.85
C PHE A 19 23.06 31.35 32.27
N GLN A 20 24.25 30.79 32.52
CA GLN A 20 24.87 30.74 33.83
C GLN A 20 26.34 31.18 33.78
N GLU A 21 26.79 31.86 34.84
CA GLU A 21 28.21 32.17 35.02
C GLU A 21 28.96 30.90 35.40
N ILE A 22 29.76 30.39 34.48
CA ILE A 22 30.52 29.16 34.70
C ILE A 22 32.00 29.51 34.78
N GLU A 23 32.64 29.12 35.89
CA GLU A 23 34.03 29.46 36.20
C GLU A 23 35.03 28.85 35.20
N LEU A 24 34.71 27.68 34.62
CA LEU A 24 35.59 26.91 33.72
C LEU A 24 35.05 26.83 32.28
N LYS A 25 34.83 27.99 31.65
CA LYS A 25 34.28 28.12 30.27
C LYS A 25 34.92 27.22 29.20
N PRO A 26 36.26 27.02 29.14
CA PRO A 26 36.87 26.20 28.07
C PRO A 26 36.52 24.71 28.17
N LEU A 27 36.36 24.20 29.40
CA LEU A 27 36.14 22.79 29.69
C LEU A 27 34.74 22.33 29.25
N ILE A 28 33.74 23.22 29.37
CA ILE A 28 32.35 22.98 28.96
C ILE A 28 32.22 22.54 27.51
N TYR A 29 33.08 23.04 26.60
CA TYR A 29 33.00 22.72 25.18
C TYR A 29 33.81 21.46 24.81
N LEU A 30 34.83 21.13 25.59
CA LEU A 30 35.76 20.03 25.30
C LEU A 30 35.11 18.67 25.58
N PHE A 31 34.33 18.55 26.64
CA PHE A 31 33.68 17.30 27.02
C PHE A 31 32.53 16.87 26.07
N PRO A 32 31.66 17.77 25.58
CA PRO A 32 30.70 17.50 24.50
C PRO A 32 31.35 17.03 23.20
N LEU A 33 32.42 17.70 22.78
CA LEU A 33 33.16 17.31 21.57
C LEU A 33 33.76 15.92 21.74
N PHE A 34 34.36 15.65 22.89
CA PHE A 34 34.87 14.32 23.25
C PHE A 34 33.74 13.27 23.26
N TYR A 35 32.59 13.57 23.87
CA TYR A 35 31.44 12.66 23.89
C TYR A 35 30.93 12.35 22.48
N ILE A 36 30.77 13.37 21.62
CA ILE A 36 30.33 13.17 20.23
C ILE A 36 31.35 12.32 19.48
N PHE A 37 32.64 12.62 19.66
CA PHE A 37 33.73 11.88 19.03
C PHE A 37 33.74 10.41 19.45
N VAL A 38 33.65 10.14 20.76
CA VAL A 38 33.54 8.79 21.31
C VAL A 38 32.30 8.11 20.74
N TYR A 39 31.14 8.76 20.72
CA TYR A 39 29.93 8.18 20.15
C TYR A 39 30.12 7.77 18.69
N PHE A 40 30.62 8.65 17.82
CA PHE A 40 30.80 8.33 16.40
C PHE A 40 31.83 7.22 16.17
N PHE A 41 32.93 7.21 16.93
CA PHE A 41 33.98 6.20 16.80
C PHE A 41 33.53 4.82 17.32
N THR A 42 32.70 4.81 18.37
CA THR A 42 32.33 3.58 19.08
C THR A 42 30.95 3.02 18.74
N LYS A 43 30.12 3.78 17.99
CA LYS A 43 28.71 3.46 17.68
C LYS A 43 28.47 2.02 17.20
N ARG A 44 29.43 1.41 16.49
CA ARG A 44 29.30 0.05 15.94
C ARG A 44 29.74 -1.07 16.89
N TYR A 45 30.63 -0.77 17.83
CA TYR A 45 31.35 -1.81 18.60
C TYR A 45 30.97 -1.82 20.08
N VAL A 46 30.37 -0.74 20.56
CA VAL A 46 30.17 -0.52 21.98
C VAL A 46 28.73 -0.82 22.41
N SER A 47 28.61 -1.45 23.58
CA SER A 47 27.33 -1.85 24.13
C SER A 47 26.48 -0.62 24.53
N LYS A 48 25.16 -0.77 24.45
CA LYS A 48 24.22 0.28 24.93
C LYS A 48 24.44 0.65 26.40
N PHE A 49 24.97 -0.27 27.22
CA PHE A 49 25.30 -0.02 28.63
C PHE A 49 26.48 0.94 28.80
N PHE A 50 27.54 0.78 28.01
CA PHE A 50 28.66 1.71 28.06
C PHE A 50 28.23 3.11 27.60
N MET A 51 27.40 3.20 26.55
CA MET A 51 26.85 4.49 26.13
C MET A 51 25.99 5.12 27.22
N LEU A 52 25.18 4.32 27.93
CA LEU A 52 24.39 4.79 29.06
C LEU A 52 25.25 5.31 30.22
N PHE A 53 26.37 4.65 30.50
CA PHE A 53 27.36 5.10 31.47
C PHE A 53 27.97 6.44 31.06
N MET A 54 28.38 6.59 29.80
CA MET A 54 28.88 7.86 29.26
C MET A 54 27.81 8.97 29.32
N ASP A 55 26.55 8.66 29.04
CA ASP A 55 25.43 9.59 29.15
C ASP A 55 25.28 10.10 30.58
N THR A 56 25.37 9.20 31.54
CA THR A 56 25.27 9.50 32.98
C THR A 56 26.41 10.43 33.42
N ILE A 57 27.65 10.09 33.08
CA ILE A 57 28.84 10.92 33.38
C ILE A 57 28.70 12.29 32.74
N THR A 58 28.22 12.37 31.50
CA THR A 58 28.07 13.64 30.80
C THR A 58 27.09 14.56 31.52
N VAL A 59 25.94 14.05 31.95
CA VAL A 59 24.99 14.88 32.73
C VAL A 59 25.59 15.30 34.08
N MET A 60 26.26 14.39 34.80
CA MET A 60 26.93 14.73 36.07
C MET A 60 28.00 15.80 35.88
N TYR A 61 28.78 15.72 34.80
CA TYR A 61 29.78 16.72 34.46
C TYR A 61 29.16 18.12 34.24
N PHE A 62 28.07 18.19 33.46
CA PHE A 62 27.36 19.45 33.23
C PHE A 62 26.69 19.99 34.50
N LEU A 63 26.12 19.11 35.33
CA LEU A 63 25.58 19.47 36.64
C LEU A 63 26.64 20.09 37.54
N TYR A 64 27.84 19.50 37.59
CA TYR A 64 28.95 20.00 38.39
C TYR A 64 29.41 21.39 37.95
N LEU A 65 29.56 21.61 36.65
CA LEU A 65 30.05 22.89 36.13
C LEU A 65 29.02 24.01 36.19
N ALA A 66 27.74 23.69 35.94
CA ALA A 66 26.70 24.70 35.80
C ALA A 66 25.94 24.96 37.12
N GLY A 67 26.00 24.02 38.07
CA GLY A 67 25.26 24.11 39.34
C GLY A 67 23.74 24.09 39.19
N ASN A 68 23.20 23.78 38.00
CA ASN A 68 21.75 23.82 37.74
C ASN A 68 21.08 22.46 37.94
N PRO A 69 20.20 22.27 38.93
CA PRO A 69 19.60 20.97 39.19
C PRO A 69 18.68 20.46 38.06
N PHE A 70 18.10 21.36 37.25
CA PHE A 70 17.23 20.99 36.13
C PHE A 70 17.96 20.27 34.99
N LEU A 71 19.29 20.38 34.92
CA LEU A 71 20.11 19.61 33.97
C LEU A 71 19.97 18.10 34.16
N SER A 72 19.68 17.64 35.38
CA SER A 72 19.44 16.23 35.68
C SER A 72 18.26 15.65 34.88
N LEU A 73 17.24 16.48 34.58
CA LEU A 73 16.07 16.07 33.80
C LEU A 73 16.36 15.90 32.31
N MET A 74 17.40 16.56 31.78
CA MET A 74 17.76 16.45 30.36
C MET A 74 18.21 15.03 29.99
N PHE A 75 18.58 14.21 30.96
CA PHE A 75 18.84 12.78 30.78
C PHE A 75 17.64 12.03 30.16
N PHE A 76 16.41 12.44 30.49
CA PHE A 76 15.18 11.78 29.99
C PHE A 76 14.95 11.96 28.48
N ILE A 77 15.60 12.94 27.83
CA ILE A 77 15.57 13.10 26.36
C ILE A 77 16.11 11.84 25.66
N LEU A 78 17.04 11.13 26.28
CA LEU A 78 17.64 9.91 25.73
C LEU A 78 16.78 8.66 25.92
N MET A 79 15.69 8.74 26.69
CA MET A 79 14.81 7.61 26.99
C MET A 79 14.36 6.82 25.74
N PRO A 80 13.97 7.44 24.62
CA PRO A 80 13.54 6.70 23.42
C PRO A 80 14.60 5.72 22.88
N ILE A 81 15.89 5.95 23.14
CA ILE A 81 17.00 5.08 22.71
C ILE A 81 16.99 3.74 23.47
N TYR A 82 16.43 3.74 24.69
CA TYR A 82 16.50 2.63 25.65
C TYR A 82 15.16 1.93 25.90
N LEU A 83 14.04 2.46 25.36
CA LEU A 83 12.69 1.88 25.52
C LEU A 83 12.54 0.50 24.86
N SER A 84 13.32 0.17 23.82
CA SER A 84 13.05 -1.01 22.99
C SER A 84 13.20 -2.35 23.70
N LYS A 85 14.07 -2.46 24.73
CA LYS A 85 14.23 -3.70 25.51
C LYS A 85 14.11 -3.42 27.01
N LYS A 86 13.40 -4.30 27.71
CA LYS A 86 13.10 -4.18 29.16
C LYS A 86 14.35 -3.97 30.03
N HIS A 87 15.43 -4.70 29.76
CA HIS A 87 16.68 -4.57 30.53
C HIS A 87 17.37 -3.22 30.31
N TYR A 88 17.40 -2.72 29.06
CA TYR A 88 17.96 -1.40 28.77
C TYR A 88 17.13 -0.27 29.37
N PHE A 89 15.79 -0.40 29.33
CA PHE A 89 14.90 0.56 29.96
C PHE A 89 15.11 0.60 31.48
N PHE A 90 15.20 -0.55 32.14
CA PHE A 90 15.41 -0.60 33.59
C PHE A 90 16.77 -0.01 34.00
N SER A 91 17.84 -0.36 33.28
CA SER A 91 19.15 0.24 33.52
C SER A 91 19.17 1.73 33.24
N PHE A 92 18.46 2.20 32.21
CA PHE A 92 18.30 3.63 31.94
C PHE A 92 17.67 4.37 33.11
N LEU A 93 16.62 3.81 33.71
CA LEU A 93 15.94 4.42 34.86
C LEU A 93 16.85 4.48 36.09
N ILE A 94 17.61 3.41 36.38
CA ILE A 94 18.60 3.41 37.48
C ILE A 94 19.67 4.46 37.21
N SER A 95 20.22 4.50 36.00
CA SER A 95 21.21 5.49 35.60
C SER A 95 20.68 6.92 35.67
N GLY A 96 19.39 7.14 35.39
CA GLY A 96 18.76 8.46 35.50
C GLY A 96 18.58 8.97 36.92
N ILE A 97 18.53 8.07 37.91
CA ILE A 97 18.51 8.46 39.34
C ILE A 97 19.87 9.03 39.77
N ILE A 98 20.97 8.58 39.17
CA ILE A 98 22.33 8.97 39.58
C ILE A 98 22.58 10.49 39.41
N PRO A 99 22.32 11.12 38.25
CA PRO A 99 22.45 12.57 38.09
C PRO A 99 21.54 13.36 39.03
N VAL A 100 20.39 12.81 39.38
CA VAL A 100 19.42 13.44 40.30
C VAL A 100 19.97 13.44 41.73
N ILE A 101 20.48 12.30 42.21
CA ILE A 101 21.16 12.19 43.51
C ILE A 101 22.38 13.13 43.55
N PHE A 102 23.16 13.16 42.48
CA PHE A 102 24.34 14.01 42.39
C PHE A 102 23.99 15.50 42.39
N SER A 103 22.92 15.89 41.70
CA SER A 103 22.36 17.23 41.76
C SER A 103 21.96 17.63 43.19
N PHE A 104 21.34 16.72 43.95
CA PHE A 104 21.00 16.96 45.35
C PHE A 104 22.24 17.19 46.21
N PHE A 105 23.28 16.38 46.01
CA PHE A 105 24.54 16.52 46.73
C PHE A 105 25.21 17.88 46.51
N LEU A 106 25.21 18.39 45.28
CA LEU A 106 25.87 19.66 44.93
C LEU A 106 25.14 20.90 45.44
N ASN A 107 23.82 20.95 45.28
CA ASN A 107 23.07 22.19 45.50
C ASN A 107 22.42 22.29 46.88
N GLY A 108 22.44 21.21 47.68
CA GLY A 108 21.80 21.14 49.00
C GLY A 108 20.27 21.36 48.98
N TYR A 109 19.69 21.60 47.81
CA TYR A 109 18.31 21.99 47.62
C TYR A 109 17.48 20.75 47.27
N ILE A 110 16.59 20.35 48.18
CA ILE A 110 15.65 19.25 47.97
C ILE A 110 14.42 19.80 47.26
N GLU A 111 14.47 19.88 45.94
CA GLU A 111 13.25 20.07 45.16
C GLU A 111 12.55 18.72 44.96
N TYR A 112 11.67 18.36 45.90
CA TYR A 112 10.80 17.17 45.80
C TYR A 112 9.97 17.15 44.50
N THR A 113 9.76 18.33 43.89
CA THR A 113 9.19 18.51 42.55
C THR A 113 9.93 17.70 41.48
N LEU A 114 11.26 17.60 41.52
CA LEU A 114 12.05 16.80 40.57
C LEU A 114 11.75 15.30 40.71
N ILE A 115 11.61 14.81 41.95
CA ILE A 115 11.26 13.40 42.21
C ILE A 115 9.86 13.09 41.67
N VAL A 116 8.89 14.00 41.88
CA VAL A 116 7.52 13.86 41.35
C VAL A 116 7.51 13.87 39.82
N ILE A 117 8.30 14.75 39.20
CA ILE A 117 8.46 14.80 37.73
C ILE A 117 9.04 13.48 37.22
N ILE A 118 10.08 12.94 37.86
CA ILE A 118 10.71 11.67 37.50
C ILE A 118 9.73 10.50 37.63
N LEU A 119 8.96 10.44 38.72
CA LEU A 119 7.91 9.44 38.90
C LEU A 119 6.82 9.55 37.84
N GLY A 120 6.42 10.78 37.48
CA GLY A 120 5.48 11.03 36.39
C GLY A 120 6.01 10.55 35.03
N PHE A 121 7.27 10.84 34.71
CA PHE A 121 7.94 10.31 33.52
C PHE A 121 8.01 8.79 33.55
N TYR A 122 8.34 8.18 34.69
CA TYR A 122 8.40 6.73 34.86
C TYR A 122 7.05 6.06 34.55
N LEU A 123 5.97 6.56 35.15
CA LEU A 123 4.62 6.03 34.96
C LEU A 123 4.11 6.21 33.52
N SER A 124 4.39 7.38 32.92
CA SER A 124 4.06 7.66 31.52
C SER A 124 4.79 6.71 30.56
N SER A 125 6.08 6.46 30.81
CA SER A 125 6.91 5.58 30.00
C SER A 125 6.44 4.13 30.01
N ILE A 126 5.99 3.63 31.16
CA ILE A 126 5.40 2.28 31.27
C ILE A 126 4.11 2.20 30.46
N SER A 127 3.27 3.23 30.54
CA SER A 127 2.03 3.31 29.76
C SER A 127 2.31 3.29 28.25
N ILE A 128 3.31 4.05 27.79
CA ILE A 128 3.74 4.08 26.39
C ILE A 128 4.25 2.70 25.94
N LEU A 129 5.05 2.02 26.77
CA LEU A 129 5.54 0.66 26.46
C LEU A 129 4.41 -0.35 26.29
N ASN A 130 3.41 -0.31 27.16
CA ASN A 130 2.25 -1.18 27.07
C ASN A 130 1.41 -0.87 25.82
N LEU A 131 1.27 0.41 25.49
CA LEU A 131 0.58 0.86 24.29
C LEU A 131 1.30 0.37 23.03
N MET A 132 2.63 0.53 22.93
CA MET A 132 3.42 0.00 21.80
C MET A 132 3.25 -1.51 21.62
N LYS A 133 3.29 -2.30 22.70
CA LYS A 133 3.06 -3.76 22.63
C LYS A 133 1.66 -4.11 22.12
N ASN A 134 0.66 -3.34 22.48
CA ASN A 134 -0.70 -3.54 21.99
C ASN A 134 -0.82 -3.23 20.49
N TYR A 135 -0.12 -2.20 20.02
CA TYR A 135 -0.05 -1.90 18.58
C TYR A 135 0.69 -2.98 17.80
N GLU A 136 1.83 -3.45 18.31
CA GLU A 136 2.58 -4.57 17.70
C GLU A 136 1.70 -5.82 17.54
N LYS A 137 0.94 -6.19 18.59
CA LYS A 137 -0.03 -7.29 18.51
C LYS A 137 -1.12 -7.06 17.46
N LYS A 138 -1.64 -5.83 17.33
CA LYS A 138 -2.64 -5.49 16.32
C LYS A 138 -2.07 -5.59 14.90
N ILE A 139 -0.85 -5.10 14.69
CA ILE A 139 -0.16 -5.17 13.40
C ILE A 139 0.07 -6.63 13.00
N ASN A 140 0.61 -7.46 13.90
CA ASN A 140 0.84 -8.87 13.61
C ASN A 140 -0.48 -9.61 13.30
N LYS A 141 -1.59 -9.24 13.95
CA LYS A 141 -2.92 -9.80 13.62
C LYS A 141 -3.38 -9.40 12.22
N LEU A 142 -3.17 -8.14 11.83
CA LEU A 142 -3.50 -7.66 10.47
C LEU A 142 -2.65 -8.35 9.41
N GLU A 143 -1.36 -8.52 9.67
CA GLU A 143 -0.43 -9.22 8.78
C GLU A 143 -0.86 -10.68 8.58
N ASN A 144 -1.18 -11.39 9.66
CA ASN A 144 -1.70 -12.77 9.58
C ASN A 144 -3.02 -12.85 8.80
N ASN A 145 -3.93 -11.89 8.98
CA ASN A 145 -5.17 -11.82 8.21
C ASN A 145 -4.91 -11.58 6.71
N LEU A 146 -3.93 -10.75 6.36
CA LEU A 146 -3.55 -10.54 4.96
C LEU A 146 -2.94 -11.81 4.36
N ILE A 147 -2.11 -12.52 5.10
CA ILE A 147 -1.55 -13.81 4.68
C ILE A 147 -2.68 -14.84 4.47
N SER A 148 -3.68 -14.89 5.35
CA SER A 148 -4.80 -15.81 5.17
C SER A 148 -5.63 -15.46 3.93
N ILE A 149 -5.99 -14.19 3.75
CA ILE A 149 -6.75 -13.70 2.58
C ILE A 149 -6.00 -14.00 1.27
N THR A 150 -4.70 -13.72 1.22
CA THR A 150 -3.89 -14.01 0.03
C THR A 150 -3.78 -15.51 -0.23
N SER A 151 -3.64 -16.34 0.81
CA SER A 151 -3.64 -17.79 0.65
C SER A 151 -4.97 -18.35 0.13
N ASP A 152 -6.09 -17.79 0.59
CA ASP A 152 -7.42 -18.19 0.13
C ASP A 152 -7.68 -17.71 -1.30
N PHE A 153 -7.21 -16.52 -1.66
CA PHE A 153 -7.20 -16.03 -3.03
C PHE A 153 -6.39 -16.94 -3.96
N ILE A 154 -5.18 -17.35 -3.57
CA ILE A 154 -4.35 -18.28 -4.35
C ILE A 154 -5.04 -19.65 -4.49
N LYS A 155 -5.67 -20.16 -3.42
CA LYS A 155 -6.43 -21.42 -3.49
C LYS A 155 -7.65 -21.31 -4.43
N GLN A 156 -8.35 -20.17 -4.43
CA GLN A 156 -9.45 -19.93 -5.36
C GLN A 156 -8.94 -19.82 -6.80
N PHE A 157 -7.85 -19.08 -7.02
CA PHE A 157 -7.18 -18.95 -8.32
C PHE A 157 -6.70 -20.30 -8.87
N ASN A 158 -6.18 -21.19 -8.01
CA ASN A 158 -5.73 -22.52 -8.42
C ASN A 158 -6.89 -23.53 -8.60
N LYS A 159 -8.07 -23.26 -8.04
CA LYS A 159 -9.27 -24.11 -8.20
C LYS A 159 -10.07 -23.77 -9.46
N THR A 160 -9.98 -22.54 -9.97
CA THR A 160 -10.52 -22.23 -11.30
C THR A 160 -9.76 -23.03 -12.35
N LYS A 161 -10.46 -23.91 -13.09
CA LYS A 161 -9.88 -24.53 -14.30
C LYS A 161 -9.37 -23.40 -15.20
N GLU A 162 -8.07 -23.37 -15.46
CA GLU A 162 -7.47 -22.41 -16.39
C GLU A 162 -8.02 -22.67 -17.79
N TYR A 163 -9.04 -21.90 -18.18
CA TYR A 163 -9.32 -21.72 -19.59
C TYR A 163 -8.22 -20.81 -20.12
N SER A 164 -7.25 -21.39 -20.84
CA SER A 164 -6.18 -20.59 -21.43
C SER A 164 -6.78 -19.52 -22.34
N LEU A 165 -6.47 -18.25 -22.09
CA LEU A 165 -6.87 -17.12 -22.93
C LEU A 165 -6.45 -17.32 -24.40
N SER A 166 -5.39 -18.11 -24.64
CA SER A 166 -4.95 -18.51 -25.98
C SER A 166 -6.03 -19.23 -26.77
N ASN A 167 -6.92 -19.99 -26.12
CA ASN A 167 -8.00 -20.72 -26.81
C ASN A 167 -9.05 -19.77 -27.41
N PHE A 168 -9.04 -18.51 -26.99
CA PHE A 168 -9.94 -17.47 -27.47
C PHE A 168 -9.20 -16.47 -28.38
N SER A 169 -7.94 -16.72 -28.79
CA SER A 169 -7.13 -15.82 -29.64
C SER A 169 -7.75 -15.56 -31.01
N ASP A 170 -8.48 -16.53 -31.56
CA ASP A 170 -8.96 -16.54 -32.94
C ASP A 170 -10.49 -16.42 -33.04
N ILE A 171 -11.11 -15.80 -32.04
CA ILE A 171 -12.54 -15.50 -32.02
C ILE A 171 -12.79 -14.23 -32.80
N SER A 172 -13.67 -14.31 -33.81
CA SER A 172 -14.02 -13.18 -34.65
C SER A 172 -15.51 -13.08 -34.99
N LEU A 173 -16.07 -11.87 -35.02
CA LEU A 173 -17.46 -11.63 -35.43
C LEU A 173 -17.69 -11.67 -36.96
N LYS A 174 -16.63 -11.89 -37.76
CA LYS A 174 -16.75 -12.04 -39.22
C LYS A 174 -17.55 -13.30 -39.63
N ASP A 175 -17.41 -14.38 -38.86
CA ASP A 175 -18.16 -15.63 -39.02
C ASP A 175 -18.80 -16.03 -37.69
N GLU A 176 -20.02 -15.54 -37.49
CA GLU A 176 -20.80 -15.74 -36.26
C GLU A 176 -21.01 -17.21 -35.93
N LYS A 177 -21.25 -18.06 -36.94
CA LYS A 177 -21.45 -19.51 -36.73
C LYS A 177 -20.17 -20.16 -36.21
N LYS A 178 -19.05 -19.90 -36.87
CA LYS A 178 -17.75 -20.46 -36.47
C LYS A 178 -17.34 -20.01 -35.07
N THR A 179 -17.59 -18.75 -34.73
CA THR A 179 -17.32 -18.22 -33.39
C THR A 179 -18.20 -18.84 -32.33
N MET A 180 -19.49 -19.02 -32.59
CA MET A 180 -20.38 -19.73 -31.65
C MET A 180 -19.92 -21.17 -31.40
N PHE A 181 -19.51 -21.91 -32.44
CA PHE A 181 -19.01 -23.27 -32.28
C PHE A 181 -17.72 -23.33 -31.44
N LYS A 182 -16.77 -22.41 -31.67
CA LYS A 182 -15.54 -22.32 -30.85
C LYS A 182 -15.83 -21.97 -29.39
N LEU A 183 -16.74 -21.03 -29.16
CA LEU A 183 -17.16 -20.67 -27.81
C LEU A 183 -17.83 -21.86 -27.11
N PHE A 184 -18.70 -22.57 -27.82
CA PHE A 184 -19.38 -23.76 -27.31
C PHE A 184 -18.39 -24.86 -26.91
N SER A 185 -17.40 -25.16 -27.75
CA SER A 185 -16.38 -26.17 -27.44
C SER A 185 -15.49 -25.79 -26.27
N ASN A 186 -15.17 -24.50 -26.13
CA ASN A 186 -14.17 -24.04 -25.17
C ASN A 186 -14.75 -23.72 -23.79
N LEU A 187 -16.02 -23.31 -23.69
CA LEU A 187 -16.63 -22.86 -22.43
C LEU A 187 -17.40 -23.95 -21.68
N ASN A 188 -17.47 -25.17 -22.22
CA ASN A 188 -18.19 -26.30 -21.63
C ASN A 188 -19.64 -25.95 -21.21
N VAL A 189 -20.33 -25.26 -22.12
CA VAL A 189 -21.73 -24.81 -21.97
C VAL A 189 -22.68 -25.86 -22.53
N SER A 190 -23.92 -25.93 -22.03
CA SER A 190 -24.97 -26.77 -22.61
C SER A 190 -25.51 -26.23 -23.93
N GLY A 191 -25.40 -24.91 -24.13
CA GLY A 191 -25.74 -24.26 -25.39
C GLY A 191 -25.36 -22.78 -25.41
N ILE A 192 -25.37 -22.19 -26.61
CA ILE A 192 -25.18 -20.75 -26.81
C ILE A 192 -26.25 -20.26 -27.78
N SER A 193 -26.85 -19.10 -27.50
CA SER A 193 -27.61 -18.35 -28.49
C SER A 193 -26.99 -16.97 -28.72
N LEU A 194 -27.01 -16.50 -29.96
CA LEU A 194 -26.55 -15.18 -30.38
C LEU A 194 -27.71 -14.46 -31.05
N PHE A 195 -28.10 -13.31 -30.50
CA PHE A 195 -29.06 -12.41 -31.10
C PHE A 195 -28.33 -11.23 -31.75
N ASP A 196 -28.48 -11.07 -33.06
CA ASP A 196 -28.08 -9.88 -33.82
C ASP A 196 -29.29 -8.93 -33.85
N ILE A 197 -29.20 -7.84 -33.07
CA ILE A 197 -30.28 -6.87 -32.89
C ILE A 197 -30.48 -6.07 -34.19
N GLU A 198 -29.38 -5.67 -34.83
CA GLU A 198 -29.42 -4.91 -36.10
C GLU A 198 -30.13 -5.69 -37.21
N LYS A 199 -29.85 -6.99 -37.32
CA LYS A 199 -30.40 -7.84 -38.40
C LYS A 199 -31.64 -8.62 -37.99
N SER A 200 -32.11 -8.47 -36.74
CA SER A 200 -33.21 -9.25 -36.18
C SER A 200 -33.06 -10.77 -36.39
N LYS A 201 -31.82 -11.27 -36.27
CA LYS A 201 -31.46 -12.66 -36.54
C LYS A 201 -30.98 -13.34 -35.26
N CYS A 202 -31.41 -14.58 -35.04
CA CYS A 202 -30.87 -15.41 -33.97
C CYS A 202 -30.17 -16.65 -34.52
N LEU A 203 -29.07 -17.01 -33.89
CA LEU A 203 -28.32 -18.24 -34.13
C LEU A 203 -28.21 -19.00 -32.80
N SER A 204 -28.32 -20.33 -32.84
CA SER A 204 -28.10 -21.16 -31.65
C SER A 204 -27.24 -22.38 -31.96
N VAL A 205 -26.55 -22.88 -30.92
CA VAL A 205 -25.73 -24.10 -30.94
C VAL A 205 -25.97 -24.87 -29.63
N GLY A 206 -26.00 -26.20 -29.69
CA GLY A 206 -26.23 -27.07 -28.53
C GLY A 206 -27.71 -27.20 -28.16
N GLU A 207 -28.00 -27.32 -26.87
CA GLU A 207 -29.38 -27.41 -26.33
C GLU A 207 -30.08 -26.02 -26.23
N ALA A 208 -29.47 -24.94 -26.76
CA ALA A 208 -29.99 -23.58 -26.66
C ALA A 208 -31.10 -23.29 -27.70
N ASN A 209 -32.19 -22.67 -27.23
CA ASN A 209 -33.28 -22.17 -28.06
C ASN A 209 -33.21 -20.66 -28.27
N CYS A 210 -33.45 -20.22 -29.51
CA CYS A 210 -33.61 -18.80 -29.87
C CYS A 210 -35.00 -18.27 -29.45
N ASP A 211 -35.24 -18.13 -28.16
CA ASP A 211 -36.48 -17.55 -27.64
C ASP A 211 -36.41 -16.01 -27.58
N LYS A 212 -37.35 -15.33 -28.24
CA LYS A 212 -37.47 -13.86 -28.19
C LYS A 212 -37.72 -13.33 -26.78
N GLN A 213 -38.23 -14.16 -25.86
CA GLN A 213 -38.40 -13.77 -24.46
C GLN A 213 -37.07 -13.38 -23.80
N PHE A 214 -35.94 -13.93 -24.25
CA PHE A 214 -34.61 -13.59 -23.73
C PHE A 214 -34.21 -12.14 -23.98
N LEU A 215 -34.80 -11.48 -24.99
CA LEU A 215 -34.54 -10.07 -25.28
C LEU A 215 -35.02 -9.13 -24.15
N LYS A 216 -35.95 -9.58 -23.29
CA LYS A 216 -36.38 -8.82 -22.11
C LYS A 216 -35.30 -8.75 -21.02
N PHE A 217 -34.34 -9.67 -21.06
CA PHE A 217 -33.21 -9.78 -20.14
C PHE A 217 -31.94 -9.27 -20.83
N ILE A 218 -32.02 -8.14 -21.54
CA ILE A 218 -30.85 -7.46 -22.06
C ILE A 218 -30.57 -6.27 -21.14
N GLU A 219 -29.49 -6.38 -20.39
CA GLU A 219 -28.92 -5.29 -19.61
C GLU A 219 -27.59 -4.82 -20.23
N PRO A 220 -27.15 -3.59 -19.96
CA PRO A 220 -25.90 -3.07 -20.51
C PRO A 220 -24.63 -3.75 -19.97
N GLN A 221 -24.75 -4.55 -18.90
CA GLN A 221 -23.66 -5.22 -18.20
C GLN A 221 -23.67 -6.73 -18.42
N ILE A 222 -22.54 -7.39 -18.14
CA ILE A 222 -22.48 -8.85 -18.10
C ILE A 222 -23.11 -9.27 -16.77
N TYR A 223 -24.05 -10.21 -16.83
CA TYR A 223 -24.68 -10.75 -15.63
C TYR A 223 -25.15 -12.18 -15.88
N SER A 224 -25.48 -12.88 -14.80
CA SER A 224 -26.07 -14.21 -14.86
C SER A 224 -27.43 -14.23 -14.16
N PHE A 225 -28.34 -15.06 -14.66
CA PHE A 225 -29.63 -15.31 -14.03
C PHE A 225 -30.04 -16.76 -14.21
N LYS A 226 -30.96 -17.24 -13.38
CA LYS A 226 -31.53 -18.57 -13.49
C LYS A 226 -32.86 -18.51 -14.25
N TYR A 227 -33.01 -19.34 -15.27
CA TYR A 227 -34.25 -19.48 -16.02
C TYR A 227 -34.59 -20.95 -16.20
N GLU A 228 -35.79 -21.34 -15.77
CA GLU A 228 -36.20 -22.73 -15.64
C GLU A 228 -35.17 -23.52 -14.81
N ASN A 229 -34.39 -24.40 -15.46
CA ASN A 229 -33.38 -25.25 -14.83
C ASN A 229 -31.94 -24.93 -15.29
N ASN A 230 -31.75 -23.89 -16.09
CA ASN A 230 -30.43 -23.49 -16.57
C ASN A 230 -30.01 -22.15 -15.96
N TRP A 231 -28.73 -22.02 -15.71
CA TRP A 231 -28.09 -20.74 -15.49
C TRP A 231 -27.69 -20.14 -16.83
N ILE A 232 -28.00 -18.86 -17.01
CA ILE A 232 -27.75 -18.14 -18.26
C ILE A 232 -26.81 -16.97 -17.97
N VAL A 233 -25.68 -16.91 -18.67
CA VAL A 233 -24.80 -15.73 -18.67
C VAL A 233 -25.10 -14.89 -19.91
N VAL A 234 -25.36 -13.60 -19.71
CA VAL A 234 -25.65 -12.63 -20.76
C VAL A 234 -24.40 -11.81 -21.06
N LEU A 235 -24.02 -11.75 -22.32
CA LEU A 235 -22.89 -10.98 -22.81
C LEU A 235 -23.34 -10.01 -23.92
N PRO A 236 -23.62 -8.74 -23.58
CA PRO A 236 -23.89 -7.71 -24.57
C PRO A 236 -22.61 -7.24 -25.26
N VAL A 237 -22.64 -7.11 -26.58
CA VAL A 237 -21.55 -6.61 -27.43
C VAL A 237 -21.98 -5.32 -28.11
N TYR A 238 -21.13 -4.31 -27.98
CA TYR A 238 -21.44 -2.95 -28.41
C TYR A 238 -20.80 -2.59 -29.76
N LYS A 239 -21.52 -1.78 -30.52
CA LYS A 239 -21.00 -1.07 -31.69
C LYS A 239 -21.43 0.38 -31.57
N GLN A 240 -20.46 1.30 -31.51
CA GLN A 240 -20.74 2.74 -31.38
C GLN A 240 -21.70 3.08 -30.23
N TYR A 241 -21.46 2.50 -29.04
CA TYR A 241 -22.23 2.73 -27.80
C TYR A 241 -23.65 2.14 -27.75
N GLU A 242 -24.12 1.50 -28.82
CA GLU A 242 -25.37 0.73 -28.83
C GLU A 242 -25.11 -0.78 -28.78
N ILE A 243 -26.01 -1.54 -28.14
CA ILE A 243 -25.94 -3.00 -28.12
C ILE A 243 -26.28 -3.50 -29.53
N SER A 244 -25.29 -4.08 -30.21
CA SER A 244 -25.44 -4.61 -31.57
C SER A 244 -25.80 -6.10 -31.53
N LYS A 245 -25.17 -6.85 -30.61
CA LYS A 245 -25.33 -8.29 -30.48
C LYS A 245 -25.35 -8.72 -29.02
N VAL A 246 -26.05 -9.80 -28.71
CA VAL A 246 -26.08 -10.39 -27.36
C VAL A 246 -25.86 -11.89 -27.44
N PHE A 247 -24.88 -12.40 -26.69
CA PHE A 247 -24.71 -13.83 -26.48
C PHE A 247 -25.38 -14.25 -25.16
N PHE A 248 -26.10 -15.35 -25.20
CA PHE A 248 -26.59 -16.05 -24.02
C PHE A 248 -25.91 -17.42 -23.94
N PHE A 249 -25.21 -17.67 -22.84
CA PHE A 249 -24.51 -18.92 -22.57
C PHE A 249 -25.29 -19.72 -21.52
N PHE A 250 -25.64 -20.96 -21.83
CA PHE A 250 -26.45 -21.81 -20.97
C PHE A 250 -25.56 -22.81 -20.22
N TYR A 251 -25.79 -22.91 -18.90
CA TYR A 251 -25.08 -23.79 -17.98
C TYR A 251 -26.08 -24.63 -17.17
N LYS A 252 -25.78 -25.91 -16.96
CA LYS A 252 -26.59 -26.80 -16.11
C LYS A 252 -26.26 -26.63 -14.62
N GLU A 253 -25.04 -26.22 -14.28
CA GLU A 253 -24.55 -26.07 -12.90
C GLU A 253 -24.01 -24.66 -12.65
N GLU A 254 -24.27 -24.12 -11.46
CA GLU A 254 -23.86 -22.77 -11.05
C GLU A 254 -22.34 -22.61 -10.99
N ASN A 255 -21.63 -23.63 -10.52
CA ASN A 255 -20.16 -23.64 -10.37
C ASN A 255 -19.39 -23.48 -11.69
N LEU A 256 -20.08 -23.56 -12.84
CA LEU A 256 -19.49 -23.33 -14.16
C LEU A 256 -19.54 -21.86 -14.60
N ILE A 257 -20.25 -21.01 -13.85
CA ILE A 257 -20.37 -19.56 -14.07
C ILE A 257 -19.19 -18.79 -13.44
N ASP A 258 -18.37 -19.46 -12.64
CA ASP A 258 -17.33 -18.86 -11.78
C ASP A 258 -16.23 -18.08 -12.52
N ASN A 259 -16.20 -18.11 -13.85
CA ASN A 259 -15.18 -17.43 -14.64
C ASN A 259 -15.71 -16.22 -15.43
N MET A 260 -16.40 -15.30 -14.73
CA MET A 260 -16.85 -14.00 -15.26
C MET A 260 -15.74 -13.23 -16.00
N ASN A 261 -14.49 -13.39 -15.57
CA ASN A 261 -13.31 -12.79 -16.21
C ASN A 261 -13.15 -13.17 -17.69
N ILE A 262 -13.52 -14.40 -18.08
CA ILE A 262 -13.46 -14.85 -19.47
C ILE A 262 -14.50 -14.10 -20.30
N PHE A 263 -15.70 -13.90 -19.77
CA PHE A 263 -16.75 -13.14 -20.45
C PHE A 263 -16.37 -11.66 -20.59
N HIS A 264 -15.71 -11.08 -19.58
CA HIS A 264 -15.12 -9.73 -19.70
C HIS A 264 -14.04 -9.66 -20.79
N TYR A 265 -13.13 -10.64 -20.85
CA TYR A 265 -12.12 -10.72 -21.90
C TYR A 265 -12.75 -10.86 -23.29
N LEU A 266 -13.74 -11.75 -23.44
CA LEU A 266 -14.48 -11.96 -24.67
C LEU A 266 -15.21 -10.69 -25.12
N LYS A 267 -15.85 -9.97 -24.19
CA LYS A 267 -16.51 -8.68 -24.47
C LYS A 267 -15.53 -7.70 -25.12
N VAL A 268 -14.42 -7.43 -24.44
CA VAL A 268 -13.38 -6.49 -24.91
C VAL A 268 -12.85 -6.91 -26.28
N LYS A 269 -12.61 -8.20 -26.47
CA LYS A 269 -12.11 -8.73 -27.75
C LYS A 269 -13.10 -8.52 -28.90
N LEU A 270 -14.36 -8.87 -28.70
CA LEU A 270 -15.41 -8.76 -29.70
C LEU A 270 -15.72 -7.30 -30.05
N GLU A 271 -15.69 -6.40 -29.07
CA GLU A 271 -15.85 -4.95 -29.27
C GLU A 271 -14.66 -4.34 -30.04
N ASN A 272 -13.43 -4.73 -29.71
CA ASN A 272 -12.23 -4.26 -30.43
C ASN A 272 -12.23 -4.68 -31.90
N GLU A 273 -12.76 -5.86 -32.24
CA GLU A 273 -12.94 -6.24 -33.66
C GLU A 273 -13.96 -5.37 -34.39
N LEU A 274 -15.04 -4.97 -33.72
CA LEU A 274 -16.03 -4.07 -34.30
C LEU A 274 -15.46 -2.66 -34.52
N LEU A 275 -14.54 -2.24 -33.65
CA LEU A 275 -13.81 -0.97 -33.74
C LEU A 275 -12.68 -0.98 -34.77
N THR A 276 -12.04 -2.12 -35.05
CA THR A 276 -10.97 -2.22 -36.06
C THR A 276 -11.46 -2.21 -37.52
N ASN A 277 -12.77 -2.24 -37.76
CA ASN A 277 -13.35 -1.96 -39.08
C ASN A 277 -13.34 -0.46 -39.44
N PHE A 278 -12.89 0.42 -38.56
CA PHE A 278 -12.54 1.77 -38.93
C PHE A 278 -11.16 1.77 -39.59
N LYS A 279 -11.11 2.18 -40.87
CA LYS A 279 -9.85 2.63 -41.48
C LYS A 279 -9.23 3.63 -40.50
N PRO A 280 -7.94 3.49 -40.15
CA PRO A 280 -7.31 4.41 -39.23
C PRO A 280 -7.51 5.84 -39.74
N VAL A 281 -7.83 6.75 -38.83
CA VAL A 281 -8.00 8.20 -39.08
C VAL A 281 -6.76 8.80 -39.76
N SER A 282 -5.62 8.08 -39.77
CA SER A 282 -4.44 8.41 -40.58
C SER A 282 -4.74 8.59 -42.07
N ASN A 283 -5.72 7.87 -42.63
CA ASN A 283 -6.06 8.01 -44.05
C ASN A 283 -6.95 9.22 -44.36
N PHE A 284 -7.61 9.80 -43.35
CA PHE A 284 -8.35 11.06 -43.52
C PHE A 284 -7.41 12.27 -43.42
N VAL A 285 -6.39 12.19 -42.55
CA VAL A 285 -5.34 13.23 -42.48
C VAL A 285 -4.46 13.21 -43.72
N GLU A 286 -4.17 12.04 -44.31
CA GLU A 286 -3.46 11.97 -45.60
C GLU A 286 -4.28 12.46 -46.79
N SER A 287 -5.60 12.23 -46.83
CA SER A 287 -6.44 12.74 -47.92
C SER A 287 -6.65 14.25 -47.81
N VAL A 288 -6.85 14.78 -46.59
CA VAL A 288 -6.98 16.23 -46.33
C VAL A 288 -5.65 16.93 -46.57
N ASN A 289 -4.51 16.38 -46.14
CA ASN A 289 -3.20 16.97 -46.42
C ASN A 289 -2.84 16.93 -47.91
N LYS A 290 -3.26 15.89 -48.66
CA LYS A 290 -3.03 15.83 -50.12
C LYS A 290 -3.92 16.79 -50.91
N GLU A 291 -5.12 17.12 -50.42
CA GLU A 291 -5.98 18.14 -51.03
C GLU A 291 -5.49 19.56 -50.71
N VAL A 292 -5.10 19.83 -49.46
CA VAL A 292 -4.53 21.13 -49.05
C VAL A 292 -3.17 21.39 -49.72
N LEU A 293 -2.33 20.38 -49.91
CA LEU A 293 -1.07 20.51 -50.67
C LEU A 293 -1.27 20.67 -52.18
N LYS A 294 -2.42 20.25 -52.74
CA LYS A 294 -2.76 20.49 -54.15
C LYS A 294 -3.33 21.89 -54.38
N GLU A 295 -4.08 22.44 -53.43
CA GLU A 295 -4.58 23.82 -53.51
C GLU A 295 -3.46 24.84 -53.34
N ASN A 296 -2.52 24.62 -52.40
CA ASN A 296 -1.40 25.55 -52.20
C ASN A 296 -0.38 25.54 -53.36
N ASN A 297 -0.17 24.41 -54.04
CA ASN A 297 0.72 24.35 -55.21
C ASN A 297 0.11 24.96 -56.49
N ASN A 298 -1.17 25.32 -56.48
CA ASN A 298 -1.83 26.02 -57.59
C ASN A 298 -1.99 27.53 -57.35
N GLN A 299 -1.68 28.05 -56.15
CA GLN A 299 -1.73 29.49 -55.85
C GLN A 299 -0.40 30.23 -56.05
N ASP A 300 0.73 29.53 -56.17
CA ASP A 300 2.05 30.13 -56.43
C ASP A 300 2.45 30.17 -57.92
N ASN A 301 1.52 29.90 -58.85
CA ASN A 301 1.77 29.89 -60.30
C ASN A 301 0.77 30.73 -61.12
N ASN A 302 0.19 31.79 -60.55
CA ASN A 302 -0.54 32.82 -61.31
C ASN A 302 -0.11 34.23 -60.90
#